data_AF-A0A8S9PSA3-F1
#
_entry.id   AF-A0A8S9PSA3-F1
#
_cell.length_a   1.000
_cell.length_b   1.000
_cell.length_c   1.000
_cell.angle_alpha   90.00
_cell.angle_beta   90.00
_cell.angle_gamma   90.00
#
_symmetry.space_group_name_H-M   'P 1'
#
loop_
_entity.id
_entity.type
_entity.pdbx_description
1 polymer ?
#
loop_
_entity_poly.entity_id
_entity_poly.type
_entity_poly.pdbx_seq_one_letter_code
_entity_poly.pdbx_strand_id
1 'polypeptide(L)'
;MFGDVPTALTKRTQDGGTEVVEAKAGKGSATLSMAYAGALFADACLKGLNGVPDVRLGKNGVEDVLDLGPLSDFEKEGLEALKPKLKSFIEKGVKFANQ
;
A
#
# COMPACT_ATOMS: atom_id res chain seq x y z
N MET A 1 26.63 -8.58 8.24
CA MET A 1 25.66 -9.67 8.05
C MET A 1 24.20 -9.29 8.37
N PHE A 2 23.87 -8.00 8.59
CA PHE A 2 22.48 -7.54 8.84
C PHE A 2 21.85 -6.75 7.68
N GLY A 3 22.59 -6.51 6.59
CA GLY A 3 22.10 -5.75 5.43
C GLY A 3 21.07 -6.50 4.56
N ASP A 4 20.96 -7.82 4.72
CA ASP A 4 20.13 -8.65 3.83
C ASP A 4 18.65 -8.71 4.24
N VAL A 5 18.34 -8.43 5.52
CA VAL A 5 16.97 -8.57 6.06
C VAL A 5 16.02 -7.50 5.48
N PRO A 6 16.34 -6.19 5.46
CA PRO A 6 15.45 -5.18 4.89
C PRO A 6 15.17 -5.45 3.41
N THR A 7 16.20 -5.80 2.64
CA THR A 7 16.04 -6.13 1.22
C THR A 7 15.16 -7.36 1.00
N ALA A 8 15.37 -8.43 1.77
CA ALA A 8 14.57 -9.65 1.66
C ALA A 8 13.10 -9.41 2.03
N LEU A 9 12.83 -8.65 3.09
CA LEU A 9 11.47 -8.30 3.50
C LEU A 9 10.80 -7.41 2.46
N THR A 10 11.46 -6.34 2.00
CA THR A 10 10.92 -5.45 0.97
C THR A 10 10.56 -6.20 -0.31
N LYS A 11 11.47 -7.08 -0.79
CA LYS A 11 11.22 -7.88 -1.99
C LYS A 11 10.01 -8.78 -1.81
N ARG A 12 9.93 -9.53 -0.70
CA ARG A 12 8.81 -10.43 -0.44
C ARG A 12 7.48 -9.69 -0.33
N THR A 13 7.47 -8.52 0.31
CA THR A 13 6.27 -7.69 0.40
C THR A 13 5.82 -7.18 -0.97
N GLN A 14 6.75 -6.73 -1.81
CA GLN A 14 6.44 -6.25 -3.17
C GLN A 14 5.95 -7.37 -4.09
N ASP A 15 6.50 -8.57 -3.96
CA ASP A 15 6.16 -9.74 -4.76
C ASP A 15 5.00 -10.57 -4.19
N GLY A 16 4.46 -10.21 -3.02
CA GLY A 16 3.50 -11.05 -2.28
C GLY A 16 2.22 -11.38 -3.06
N GLY A 17 1.77 -10.50 -3.94
CA GLY A 17 0.65 -10.78 -4.85
C GLY A 17 1.00 -11.86 -5.88
N THR A 18 2.21 -11.78 -6.45
CA THR A 18 2.74 -12.75 -7.41
C THR A 18 2.94 -14.12 -6.75
N GLU A 19 3.49 -14.15 -5.52
CA GLU A 19 3.67 -15.37 -4.72
C GLU A 19 2.34 -16.14 -4.59
N VAL A 20 1.23 -15.44 -4.36
CA VAL A 20 -0.10 -16.07 -4.26
C VAL A 20 -0.61 -16.57 -5.61
N VAL A 21 -0.40 -15.82 -6.69
CA VAL A 21 -0.81 -16.24 -8.04
C VAL A 21 -0.05 -17.51 -8.46
N GLU A 22 1.26 -17.56 -8.20
CA GLU A 22 2.10 -18.71 -8.48
C GLU A 22 1.68 -19.92 -7.65
N ALA A 23 1.45 -19.74 -6.34
CA ALA A 23 0.95 -20.80 -5.46
C ALA A 23 -0.42 -21.34 -5.89
N LYS A 24 -1.25 -20.50 -6.53
CA LYS A 24 -2.53 -20.89 -7.13
C LYS A 24 -2.41 -21.38 -8.57
N ALA A 25 -1.21 -21.61 -9.09
CA ALA A 25 -0.95 -22.03 -10.47
C ALA A 25 -1.64 -21.12 -11.51
N GLY A 26 -1.60 -19.80 -11.28
CA GLY A 26 -2.22 -18.79 -12.15
C GLY A 26 -3.73 -18.64 -12.01
N LYS A 27 -4.39 -19.39 -11.12
CA LYS A 27 -5.87 -19.42 -10.98
C LYS A 27 -6.42 -18.26 -10.13
N GLY A 28 -5.81 -17.08 -10.23
CA GLY A 28 -6.22 -15.86 -9.54
C GLY A 28 -5.35 -15.48 -8.34
N SER A 29 -5.57 -14.27 -7.84
CA SER A 29 -4.76 -13.64 -6.79
C SER A 29 -5.29 -13.90 -5.37
N ALA A 30 -4.74 -13.18 -4.39
CA ALA A 30 -5.18 -13.18 -3.01
C ALA A 30 -6.65 -12.75 -2.86
N THR A 31 -7.47 -13.62 -2.25
CA THR A 31 -8.90 -13.35 -2.04
C THR A 31 -9.21 -13.17 -0.55
N LEU A 32 -8.97 -14.20 0.27
CA LEU A 32 -9.30 -14.17 1.70
C LEU A 32 -8.45 -13.16 2.47
N SER A 33 -7.15 -13.09 2.20
CA SER A 33 -6.27 -12.10 2.83
C SER A 33 -6.61 -10.67 2.39
N MET A 34 -7.02 -10.45 1.14
CA MET A 34 -7.49 -9.14 0.69
C MET A 34 -8.83 -8.75 1.33
N ALA A 35 -9.75 -9.71 1.49
CA ALA A 35 -11.01 -9.48 2.19
C ALA A 35 -10.79 -9.10 3.66
N TYR A 36 -9.87 -9.80 4.34
CA TYR A 36 -9.49 -9.48 5.71
C TYR A 36 -8.82 -8.09 5.82
N ALA A 37 -7.88 -7.77 4.94
CA ALA A 37 -7.25 -6.44 4.88
C ALA A 37 -8.28 -5.32 4.60
N GLY A 38 -9.24 -5.57 3.71
CA GLY A 38 -10.36 -4.66 3.44
C GLY A 38 -11.25 -4.45 4.66
N ALA A 39 -11.53 -5.50 5.44
CA ALA A 39 -12.31 -5.40 6.66
C ALA A 39 -11.58 -4.55 7.74
N LEU A 40 -10.26 -4.74 7.90
CA LEU A 40 -9.46 -3.92 8.82
C LEU A 40 -9.45 -2.44 8.41
N PHE A 41 -9.30 -2.15 7.11
CA PHE A 41 -9.36 -0.78 6.61
C PHE A 41 -10.75 -0.15 6.81
N ALA A 42 -11.82 -0.89 6.54
CA ALA A 42 -13.18 -0.43 6.77
C ALA A 42 -13.45 -0.13 8.25
N ASP A 43 -12.98 -0.99 9.16
CA ASP A 43 -13.07 -0.76 10.60
C ASP A 43 -12.27 0.48 11.03
N ALA A 44 -11.08 0.71 10.48
CA ALA A 44 -10.30 1.92 10.71
C ALA A 44 -11.04 3.19 10.25
N CYS A 45 -11.71 3.15 9.09
CA CYS A 45 -12.56 4.24 8.63
C CYS A 45 -13.73 4.53 9.58
N LEU A 46 -14.41 3.49 10.07
CA LEU A 46 -15.50 3.64 11.04
C LEU A 46 -15.02 4.21 12.38
N LYS A 47 -13.85 3.75 12.85
CA LYS A 47 -13.19 4.28 14.05
C LYS A 47 -12.82 5.75 13.90
N GLY A 48 -12.29 6.15 12.75
CA GLY A 48 -11.99 7.55 12.44
C GLY A 48 -13.23 8.44 12.41
N LEU A 49 -14.32 7.98 11.77
CA LEU A 49 -15.63 8.67 11.81
C LEU A 49 -16.16 8.87 13.25
N ASN A 50 -15.79 7.97 14.16
CA ASN A 50 -16.11 8.02 15.59
C ASN A 50 -15.05 8.74 16.44
N GLY A 51 -14.01 9.32 15.83
CA GLY A 51 -12.99 10.15 16.50
C GLY A 51 -11.79 9.39 17.09
N VAL A 52 -11.48 8.18 16.64
CA VAL A 52 -10.31 7.39 17.10
C VAL A 52 -9.12 7.57 16.13
N PRO A 53 -7.93 8.01 16.60
CA PRO A 53 -6.81 8.36 15.73
C PRO A 53 -5.83 7.21 15.46
N ASP A 54 -5.49 6.98 14.20
CA ASP A 54 -4.24 6.33 13.71
C ASP A 54 -3.90 6.81 12.28
N VAL A 55 -4.93 7.16 11.50
CA VAL A 55 -4.94 8.17 10.42
C VAL A 55 -6.06 9.14 10.77
N ARG A 56 -5.89 10.46 10.61
CA ARG A 56 -6.97 11.41 10.90
C ARG A 56 -8.01 11.39 9.79
N LEU A 57 -8.87 10.39 9.88
CA LEU A 57 -10.13 10.32 9.18
C LEU A 57 -11.16 11.00 10.09
N GLY A 58 -11.98 11.88 9.53
CA GLY A 58 -13.13 12.41 10.23
C GLY A 58 -14.35 12.44 9.32
N LYS A 59 -15.35 13.24 9.67
CA LYS A 59 -16.71 13.11 9.11
C LYS A 59 -16.78 13.34 7.61
N ASN A 60 -15.79 14.05 7.06
CA ASN A 60 -15.70 14.38 5.64
C ASN A 60 -14.63 13.57 4.90
N GLY A 61 -14.15 12.45 5.48
CA GLY A 61 -13.10 11.61 4.89
C GLY A 61 -11.72 11.90 5.48
N VAL A 62 -10.70 12.01 4.64
CA VAL A 62 -9.33 12.32 5.10
C VAL A 62 -9.27 13.78 5.55
N GLU A 63 -8.97 14.02 6.83
CA GLU A 63 -8.88 15.37 7.40
C GLU A 63 -7.43 15.85 7.49
N ASP A 64 -6.47 14.97 7.80
CA ASP A 64 -5.05 15.29 7.73
C ASP A 64 -4.24 14.20 7.01
N VAL A 65 -3.27 14.64 6.22
CA VAL A 65 -2.24 13.80 5.59
C VAL A 65 -0.96 13.95 6.42
N LEU A 66 -0.59 12.88 7.14
CA LEU A 66 0.63 12.87 7.96
C LEU A 66 1.88 12.71 7.08
N ASP A 67 3.01 13.23 7.57
CA ASP A 67 4.31 13.01 6.93
C ASP A 67 4.77 11.55 7.06
N LEU A 68 5.76 11.16 6.24
CA LEU A 68 6.33 9.81 6.26
C LEU A 68 7.29 9.57 7.44
N GLY A 69 7.54 10.59 8.27
CA GLY A 69 8.57 10.54 9.29
C GLY A 69 10.01 10.43 8.74
N PRO A 70 10.99 10.15 9.61
CA PRO A 70 12.38 9.97 9.21
C PRO A 70 12.56 8.65 8.45
N LEU A 71 13.10 8.73 7.23
CA LEU A 71 13.39 7.57 6.39
C LEU A 71 14.88 7.21 6.42
N SER A 72 15.17 5.92 6.44
CA SER A 72 16.53 5.39 6.19
C SER A 72 16.95 5.61 4.73
N ASP A 73 18.24 5.47 4.45
CA ASP A 73 18.76 5.68 3.08
C ASP A 73 18.19 4.65 2.09
N PHE A 74 18.02 3.40 2.54
CA PHE A 74 17.38 2.33 1.76
C PHE A 74 15.92 2.68 1.41
N GLU A 75 15.14 3.20 2.37
CA GLU A 75 13.74 3.58 2.15
C GLU A 75 13.62 4.80 1.24
N LYS A 76 14.51 5.79 1.38
CA LYS A 76 14.56 6.96 0.49
C LYS A 76 14.85 6.55 -0.94
N GLU A 77 15.85 5.71 -1.16
CA GLU A 77 16.21 5.21 -2.49
C GLU A 77 15.02 4.47 -3.13
N GLY A 78 14.38 3.58 -2.37
CA GLY A 78 13.18 2.86 -2.82
C GLY A 78 12.02 3.81 -3.16
N LEU A 79 11.83 4.87 -2.37
CA LEU A 79 10.81 5.89 -2.61
C LEU A 79 11.09 6.68 -3.90
N GLU A 80 12.32 7.12 -4.13
CA GLU A 80 12.71 7.83 -5.35
C GLU A 80 12.52 6.95 -6.60
N ALA A 81 12.86 5.67 -6.52
CA ALA A 81 12.64 4.72 -7.62
C ALA A 81 11.14 4.49 -7.91
N LEU A 82 10.27 4.56 -6.89
CA LEU A 82 8.84 4.31 -7.02
C LEU A 82 8.07 5.50 -7.62
N LYS A 83 8.44 6.74 -7.26
CA LYS A 83 7.76 7.98 -7.69
C LYS A 83 7.46 8.05 -9.19
N PRO A 84 8.41 7.85 -10.12
CA PRO A 84 8.13 7.96 -11.55
C PRO A 84 7.17 6.87 -12.05
N LYS A 85 7.28 5.65 -11.52
CA LYS A 85 6.40 4.53 -11.88
C LYS A 85 4.96 4.79 -11.42
N LEU A 86 4.80 5.27 -10.19
CA LEU A 86 3.50 5.63 -9.64
C LEU A 86 2.84 6.75 -10.46
N LYS A 87 3.60 7.80 -10.79
CA LYS A 87 3.10 8.90 -11.64
C LYS A 87 2.58 8.39 -12.99
N SER A 88 3.33 7.51 -13.65
CA SER A 88 2.90 6.90 -14.92
C SER A 88 1.60 6.09 -14.80
N PHE A 89 1.40 5.37 -13.70
CA PHE A 89 0.17 4.60 -13.47
C PHE A 89 -1.04 5.51 -13.20
N ILE A 90 -0.86 6.58 -12.44
CA ILE A 90 -1.91 7.59 -12.20
C ILE A 90 -2.34 8.21 -13.55
N GLU A 91 -1.38 8.63 -14.37
CA GLU A 91 -1.65 9.20 -15.69
C GLU A 91 -2.44 8.23 -16.59
N LYS A 92 -2.08 6.94 -16.59
CA LYS A 92 -2.83 5.90 -17.31
C LYS A 92 -4.27 5.77 -16.82
N GLY A 93 -4.47 5.75 -15.50
CA GLY A 93 -5.80 5.65 -14.89
C GLY A 93 -6.67 6.87 -15.20
N VAL A 94 -6.13 8.08 -15.05
CA VAL A 94 -6.82 9.33 -15.37
C VAL A 94 -7.17 9.38 -16.86
N LYS A 95 -6.25 8.97 -17.75
CA LYS A 95 -6.53 8.90 -19.18
C LYS A 95 -7.61 7.88 -19.53
N PHE A 96 -7.66 6.75 -18.82
CA PHE A 96 -8.71 5.75 -19.02
C PHE A 96 -10.09 6.26 -18.58
N ALA A 97 -10.18 6.95 -17.44
CA ALA A 97 -11.44 7.48 -16.92
C ALA A 97 -12.02 8.64 -17.74
N ASN A 98 -11.17 9.40 -18.44
CA ASN A 98 -11.57 10.54 -19.27
C ASN A 98 -11.68 10.20 -20.77
N GLN A 99 -11.73 8.91 -21.12
CA GLN A 99 -12.10 8.45 -22.47
C GLN A 99 -13.62 8.39 -22.61
#